data_AF-J5V2X2-F1
#
_entry.id   AF-J5V2X2-F1
#
_cell.length_a   1.000
_cell.length_b   1.000
_cell.length_c   1.000
_cell.angle_alpha   90.00
_cell.angle_beta   90.00
_cell.angle_gamma   90.00
#
_symmetry.space_group_name_H-M   'P 1'
#
loop_
_entity.id
_entity.type
_entity.pdbx_description
1 polymer ?
#
loop_
_entity_poly.entity_id
_entity_poly.type
_entity_poly.pdbx_seq_one_letter_code
_entity_poly.pdbx_strand_id
1 'polypeptide(L)' 'MYWLLGKRIFEEKQQGKDRADYGTYLIRNLAEELMPTYGSGFSVRQLKFCRQFYRMYPIGNALRSQLNWTQYRLLIQKK' A
#
# COMPACT_ATOMS: atom_id res chain seq x y z
N MET A 1 -2.39 -5.68 -8.29
CA MET A 1 -3.44 -4.93 -7.57
C MET A 1 -2.88 -4.12 -6.41
N TYR A 2 -2.18 -4.75 -5.45
CA TYR A 2 -1.59 -4.07 -4.26
C TYR A 2 -0.64 -2.90 -4.56
N TRP A 3 0.16 -2.99 -5.63
CA TRP A 3 1.04 -1.90 -6.06
C TRP A 3 0.28 -0.64 -6.50
N LEU A 4 -0.78 -0.81 -7.30
CA LEU A 4 -1.61 0.30 -7.79
C LEU A 4 -2.35 0.98 -6.64
N LEU A 5 -2.81 0.19 -5.67
CA LEU A 5 -3.44 0.70 -4.45
C LEU A 5 -2.43 1.53 -3.63
N GLY A 6 -1.21 1.02 -3.46
CA GLY A 6 -0.12 1.72 -2.79
C GLY A 6 0.29 3.01 -3.50
N LYS A 7 0.33 2.99 -4.84
CA LYS A 7 0.58 4.16 -5.68
C LYS A 7 -0.47 5.24 -5.45
N ARG A 8 -1.75 4.89 -5.53
CA ARG A 8 -2.85 5.83 -5.33
C ARG A 8 -2.84 6.45 -3.93
N ILE A 9 -2.62 5.64 -2.89
CA ILE A 9 -2.47 6.11 -1.49
C ILE A 9 -1.26 7.07 -1.34
N PHE A 10 -0.19 6.85 -2.11
CA PHE A 10 1.02 7.67 -2.08
C PHE A 10 0.88 8.97 -2.89
N GLU A 11 0.18 8.95 -4.02
CA GLU A 11 -0.07 10.13 -4.85
C GLU A 11 -1.05 11.10 -4.17
N GLU A 12 -2.10 10.59 -3.52
CA GLU A 12 -3.00 11.43 -2.71
C GLU A 12 -2.28 12.14 -1.56
N LYS A 13 -1.24 11.50 -1.02
CA LYS A 13 -0.34 12.08 -0.02
C LYS A 13 0.48 13.25 -0.56
N GLN A 14 0.80 13.28 -1.85
CA GLN A 14 1.58 14.36 -2.45
C GLN A 14 0.74 15.60 -2.79
N GLN A 15 -0.58 15.46 -2.98
CA GLN A 15 -1.47 16.61 -3.23
C GLN A 15 -1.81 17.43 -1.96
N GLY A 16 -1.35 17.02 -0.77
CA GLY A 16 -1.61 17.72 0.48
C GLY A 16 -0.46 17.60 1.47
N LYS A 17 0.51 18.52 1.37
CA LYS A 17 1.51 18.91 2.38
C LYS A 17 1.95 17.79 3.34
N ASP A 18 2.99 17.06 2.94
CA ASP A 18 4.08 16.47 3.75
C ASP A 18 3.83 16.03 5.21
N ARG A 19 2.61 15.61 5.55
CA ARG A 19 2.25 15.23 6.93
C ARG A 19 1.95 13.75 6.98
N ALA A 20 2.75 13.04 7.77
CA ALA A 20 2.57 11.64 8.12
C ALA A 20 1.13 11.34 8.55
N ASP A 21 0.51 12.27 9.28
CA ASP A 21 -0.81 12.16 9.91
C ASP A 21 -1.97 12.00 8.93
N TYR A 22 -2.01 12.79 7.85
CA TYR A 22 -3.12 12.78 6.90
C TYR A 22 -3.31 11.42 6.22
N GLY A 23 -2.22 10.75 5.85
CA GLY A 23 -2.33 9.41 5.24
C GLY A 23 -2.63 8.29 6.22
N THR A 24 -2.52 8.53 7.52
CA THR A 24 -3.00 7.57 8.52
C THR A 24 -4.52 7.63 8.58
N TYR A 25 -5.09 8.83 8.47
CA TYR A 25 -6.53 9.06 8.39
C TYR A 25 -7.11 8.54 7.06
N LEU A 26 -6.47 8.85 5.93
CA LEU A 26 -6.86 8.35 4.60
C LEU A 26 -6.96 6.81 4.56
N ILE A 27 -5.93 6.12 5.07
CA ILE A 27 -5.90 4.65 5.10
C ILE A 27 -7.01 4.10 6.01
N ARG A 28 -7.33 4.81 7.10
CA ARG A 28 -8.37 4.37 8.03
C ARG A 28 -9.77 4.51 7.40
N ASN A 29 -10.04 5.64 6.75
CA ASN A 29 -11.29 5.86 6.02
C ASN A 29 -11.47 4.85 4.88
N LEU A 30 -10.42 4.62 4.08
CA LEU A 30 -10.44 3.61 3.01
C LEU A 30 -10.69 2.20 3.56
N ALA A 31 -10.15 1.86 4.73
CA ALA A 31 -10.41 0.57 5.35
C ALA A 31 -11.87 0.47 5.83
N GLU A 32 -12.40 1.51 6.45
CA GLU A 32 -13.79 1.55 6.94
C GLU A 32 -14.81 1.48 5.80
N GLU A 33 -14.50 2.07 4.64
CA GLU A 33 -15.36 2.03 3.45
C GLU A 33 -15.26 0.70 2.70
N LEU A 34 -14.05 0.15 2.55
CA LEU A 34 -13.81 -1.03 1.71
C LEU A 34 -13.92 -2.37 2.47
N MET A 35 -13.68 -2.40 3.79
CA MET A 35 -13.84 -3.64 4.57
C MET A 35 -15.25 -4.24 4.53
N PRO A 36 -16.34 -3.46 4.65
CA PRO A 36 -17.69 -4.00 4.59
C PRO A 36 -18.02 -4.63 3.24
N THR A 37 -17.48 -4.07 2.15
CA THR A 37 -17.78 -4.50 0.78
C THR A 37 -16.85 -5.59 0.27
N TYR A 38 -15.57 -5.55 0.63
CA TYR A 38 -14.52 -6.41 0.07
C TYR A 38 -13.81 -7.30 1.10
N GLY A 39 -14.13 -7.16 2.38
CA GLY A 39 -13.62 -8.00 3.46
C GLY A 39 -12.19 -7.69 3.91
N SER A 40 -11.57 -8.65 4.59
CA SER A 40 -10.28 -8.50 5.31
C SER A 40 -9.08 -8.12 4.42
N GLY A 41 -9.20 -8.26 3.10
CA GLY A 41 -8.20 -7.82 2.13
C GLY A 41 -7.95 -6.31 2.11
N PHE A 42 -8.87 -5.52 2.67
CA PHE A 42 -8.81 -4.05 2.72
C PHE A 42 -8.66 -3.49 4.14
N SER A 43 -8.19 -4.31 5.08
CA SER A 43 -7.90 -3.83 6.42
C SER A 43 -6.86 -2.68 6.42
N VAL A 44 -6.91 -1.84 7.46
CA VAL A 44 -5.91 -0.78 7.70
C VAL A 44 -4.48 -1.31 7.58
N ARG A 45 -4.24 -2.53 8.05
CA ARG A 45 -2.94 -3.20 7.98
C ARG A 45 -2.54 -3.49 6.53
N GLN A 46 -3.44 -4.08 5.73
CA GLN A 46 -3.20 -4.36 4.32
C GLN A 46 -2.95 -3.09 3.51
N LEU A 47 -3.71 -2.02 3.75
CA LEU A 47 -3.55 -0.73 3.06
C LEU A 47 -2.22 -0.06 3.43
N LYS A 48 -1.80 -0.12 4.70
CA LYS A 48 -0.46 0.32 5.13
C LYS A 48 0.64 -0.47 4.41
N PHE A 49 0.48 -1.79 4.27
CA PHE A 49 1.40 -2.63 3.51
C PHE A 49 1.46 -2.23 2.04
N CYS A 50 0.33 -1.97 1.39
CA CYS A 50 0.29 -1.52 -0.01
C CYS A 50 1.08 -0.21 -0.19
N ARG A 51 0.88 0.76 0.71
CA ARG A 51 1.62 2.03 0.70
C ARG A 51 3.12 1.83 0.90
N GLN A 52 3.52 1.03 1.88
CA GLN A 52 4.93 0.73 2.13
C GLN A 52 5.58 0.02 0.95
N PHE A 53 4.86 -0.92 0.35
CA PHE A 53 5.28 -1.67 -0.82
C PHE A 53 5.56 -0.73 -2.01
N TYR A 54 4.66 0.20 -2.29
CA TYR A 54 4.87 1.19 -3.35
C TYR A 54 6.05 2.14 -3.05
N ARG A 55 6.17 2.62 -1.81
CA ARG A 55 7.30 3.49 -1.40
C ARG A 55 8.65 2.80 -1.58
N MET A 56 8.72 1.51 -1.29
CA MET A 56 9.95 0.73 -1.38
C MET A 56 10.28 0.32 -2.82
N TYR A 57 9.25 0.17 -3.66
CA TYR A 57 9.38 -0.25 -5.05
C TYR A 57 8.55 0.64 -5.99
N PRO A 58 8.97 1.89 -6.24
CA PRO A 58 8.22 2.85 -7.07
C PRO A 58 8.23 2.52 -8.57
N ILE A 59 9.05 1.55 -9.01
CA ILE A 59 9.11 1.06 -10.40
C ILE A 59 8.49 -0.33 -10.46
N GLY A 60 7.23 -0.43 -10.90
CA GLY A 60 6.43 -1.66 -10.85
C GLY A 60 6.81 -2.76 -11.85
N ASN A 61 7.56 -2.42 -12.92
CA ASN A 61 7.92 -3.37 -13.99
C ASN A 61 9.17 -4.20 -13.69
N ALA A 62 10.12 -3.71 -12.87
CA ALA A 62 11.40 -4.38 -12.68
C ALA A 62 11.34 -5.63 -11.78
N LEU A 63 10.36 -5.74 -10.87
CA LEU A 63 10.27 -6.84 -9.90
C LEU A 63 9.27 -7.94 -10.27
N ARG A 64 8.30 -7.68 -11.14
CA ARG A 64 7.14 -8.59 -11.30
C ARG A 64 7.40 -9.78 -12.22
N SER A 65 8.33 -9.66 -13.16
CA SER A 65 8.73 -10.76 -14.04
C SER A 65 9.66 -11.77 -13.38
N GLN A 66 10.28 -11.42 -12.24
CA GLN A 66 11.31 -12.23 -11.58
C GLN A 66 10.91 -12.71 -10.17
N LEU A 67 9.86 -12.13 -9.56
CA LEU A 67 9.56 -12.39 -8.15
C LEU A 67 8.11 -12.84 -7.89
N ASN A 68 7.98 -13.95 -7.17
CA ASN A 68 6.72 -14.48 -6.65
C ASN A 68 6.35 -13.88 -5.28
N TRP A 69 5.13 -14.13 -4.83
CA TRP A 69 4.60 -13.58 -3.57
C TRP A 69 5.43 -13.96 -2.33
N THR A 70 6.09 -15.11 -2.34
CA THR A 70 6.97 -15.57 -1.26
C THR A 70 8.24 -14.71 -1.18
N GLN A 71 8.83 -14.38 -2.34
CA GLN A 71 9.99 -13.48 -2.40
C GLN A 71 9.61 -12.05 -2.01
N TYR A 72 8.40 -11.61 -2.34
CA TYR A 72 7.86 -10.34 -1.83
C TYR A 72 7.73 -10.33 -0.30
N ARG A 73 7.24 -11.41 0.32
CA ARG A 73 7.18 -11.51 1.80
C ARG A 73 8.56 -11.39 2.42
N LEU A 74 9.58 -12.06 1.87
CA LEU A 74 10.95 -12.03 2.42
C LEU A 74 11.57 -10.63 2.38
N LEU A 75 11.36 -9.89 1.28
CA LEU A 75 11.86 -8.52 1.14
C LEU A 75 11.16 -7.53 2.06
N ILE A 76 9.88 -7.76 2.37
CA ILE A 76 9.09 -6.92 3.28
C ILE A 76 9.43 -7.22 4.76
N GLN A 77 9.85 -8.45 5.08
CA GLN A 77 10.11 -8.88 6.46
C GLN A 77 11.53 -8.52 6.95
N LYS A 78 12.50 -8.37 6.05
CA LYS A 78 13.83 -7.83 6.38
C LYS A 78 13.89 -6.31 6.20
N LYS A 79 13.36 -5.56 7.16
CA LYS A 79 13.85 -4.23 7.58
C LYS A 79 13.08 -3.71 8.78
#